data_AF-A0A9X2ZBH6-F1
#
_entry.id   AF-A0A9X2ZBH6-F1
#
_cell.length_a   1.000
_cell.length_b   1.000
_cell.length_c   1.000
_cell.angle_alpha   90.00
_cell.angle_beta   90.00
_cell.angle_gamma   90.00
#
_symmetry.space_group_name_H-M   'P 1'
#
loop_
_entity.id
_entity.type
_entity.pdbx_description
1 polymer ?
#
loop_
_entity_poly.entity_id
_entity_poly.type
_entity_poly.pdbx_seq_one_letter_code
_entity_poly.pdbx_strand_id
1 'polypeptide(L)'
;MIKKLHYISGLIITVFIGLHLFNHVWSILGAEKHIEMMNTLRLFYRNIFIESILLLAVFVQIFSGLKLFKINRKIATSSFEKIQIWSGLYLAIFFIIHLSAIFIGRLILNLDTNFYYGVAGLNTFPYNLFFIPYYALAILSFFGHIAAIHNKKMEQSIFGISPHKQSIAILTFGIILTVIIFCGLTNYFNGVTIPKEYNVLIGK
;
A
#
# COMPACT_ATOMS: atom_id res chain seq x y z
N MET A 1 3.93 12.26 -23.05
CA MET A 1 3.58 10.82 -22.99
C MET A 1 3.77 10.20 -21.60
N ILE A 2 4.99 10.16 -21.04
CA ILE A 2 5.27 9.47 -19.75
C ILE A 2 4.39 9.92 -18.56
N LYS A 3 4.19 11.23 -18.37
CA LYS A 3 3.35 11.75 -17.27
C LYS A 3 1.88 11.33 -17.39
N LYS A 4 1.36 11.18 -18.62
CA LYS A 4 -0.03 10.77 -18.87
C LYS A 4 -0.23 9.29 -18.55
N LEU A 5 0.69 8.43 -19.02
CA LEU A 5 0.68 7.00 -18.69
C LEU A 5 0.86 6.76 -17.19
N HIS A 6 1.78 7.48 -16.54
CA HIS A 6 1.96 7.44 -15.10
C HIS A 6 0.68 7.88 -14.37
N TYR A 7 0.02 8.95 -14.81
CA TYR A 7 -1.23 9.39 -14.17
C TYR A 7 -2.35 8.33 -14.30
N ILE A 8 -2.58 7.80 -15.50
CA ILE A 8 -3.65 6.81 -15.75
C ILE A 8 -3.42 5.52 -14.97
N SER A 9 -2.19 4.97 -15.02
CA SER A 9 -1.85 3.78 -14.24
C SER A 9 -1.95 4.02 -12.73
N GLY A 10 -1.60 5.23 -12.27
CA GLY A 10 -1.78 5.63 -10.87
C GLY A 10 -3.24 5.64 -10.42
N LEU A 11 -4.17 6.08 -11.28
CA LEU A 11 -5.61 6.01 -10.97
C LEU A 11 -6.10 4.57 -10.81
N ILE A 12 -5.70 3.69 -11.73
CA ILE A 12 -6.06 2.25 -11.68
C ILE A 12 -5.58 1.64 -10.36
N ILE A 13 -4.32 1.88 -9.99
CA ILE A 13 -3.74 1.36 -8.75
C ILE A 13 -4.37 1.99 -7.52
N THR A 14 -4.73 3.27 -7.56
CA THR A 14 -5.38 3.95 -6.42
C THR A 14 -6.69 3.27 -6.06
N VAL A 15 -7.50 2.87 -7.05
CA VAL A 15 -8.74 2.11 -6.81
C VAL A 15 -8.45 0.77 -6.15
N PHE A 16 -7.48 0.02 -6.69
CA PHE A 16 -7.08 -1.26 -6.10
C PHE A 16 -6.55 -1.11 -4.67
N ILE A 17 -5.66 -0.16 -4.41
CA ILE A 17 -5.11 0.10 -3.07
C ILE A 17 -6.21 0.51 -2.11
N GLY A 18 -7.19 1.31 -2.55
CA GLY A 18 -8.35 1.66 -1.73
C GLY A 18 -9.11 0.43 -1.24
N LEU A 19 -9.46 -0.49 -2.16
CA LEU A 19 -10.11 -1.76 -1.82
C LEU A 19 -9.21 -2.66 -0.96
N HIS A 20 -7.91 -2.68 -1.24
CA HIS A 20 -6.93 -3.48 -0.51
C HIS A 20 -6.76 -3.00 0.94
N LEU A 21 -6.63 -1.70 1.17
CA LEU A 21 -6.56 -1.12 2.51
C LEU A 21 -7.90 -1.26 3.26
N PHE A 22 -9.02 -1.13 2.55
CA PHE A 22 -10.34 -1.41 3.13
C PHE A 22 -10.45 -2.85 3.65
N ASN A 23 -9.96 -3.83 2.88
CA ASN A 23 -9.88 -5.21 3.34
C ASN A 23 -9.01 -5.36 4.60
N HIS A 24 -7.86 -4.66 4.66
CA HIS A 24 -7.00 -4.65 5.84
C HIS A 24 -7.68 -4.04 7.07
N VAL A 25 -8.49 -2.99 6.91
CA VAL A 25 -9.30 -2.43 8.01
C VAL A 25 -10.26 -3.48 8.59
N TRP A 26 -10.78 -4.38 7.76
CA TRP A 26 -11.66 -5.47 8.20
C TRP A 26 -11.00 -6.43 9.20
N SER A 27 -9.67 -6.44 9.31
CA SER A 27 -8.94 -7.23 10.32
C SER A 27 -9.24 -6.82 11.77
N ILE A 28 -9.79 -5.62 12.00
CA ILE A 28 -10.29 -5.20 13.33
C ILE A 28 -11.37 -6.15 13.84
N LEU A 29 -12.16 -6.70 12.92
CA LEU A 29 -13.23 -7.67 13.21
C LEU A 29 -12.70 -9.12 13.32
N GLY A 30 -11.38 -9.32 13.20
CA GLY A 30 -10.70 -10.61 13.25
C GLY A 30 -10.25 -11.13 11.89
N ALA A 31 -9.37 -12.15 11.94
CA ALA A 31 -8.79 -12.79 10.78
C ALA A 31 -9.84 -13.39 9.83
N GLU A 32 -10.89 -14.01 10.38
CA GLU A 32 -11.97 -14.62 9.60
C GLU A 32 -12.71 -13.58 8.75
N LYS A 33 -13.09 -12.45 9.34
CA LYS A 33 -13.78 -11.37 8.61
C LYS A 33 -12.90 -10.73 7.55
N HIS A 34 -11.62 -10.55 7.85
CA HIS A 34 -10.66 -10.13 6.82
C HIS A 34 -10.59 -11.15 5.66
N ILE A 35 -10.51 -12.45 5.94
CA ILE A 35 -10.42 -13.49 4.90
C ILE A 35 -11.72 -13.58 4.08
N GLU A 36 -12.89 -13.46 4.72
CA GLU A 36 -14.19 -13.41 4.07
C GLU A 36 -14.26 -12.27 3.05
N MET A 37 -13.98 -11.03 3.49
CA MET A 37 -13.94 -9.86 2.62
C MET A 37 -12.90 -10.01 1.50
N MET A 38 -11.73 -10.54 1.84
CA MET A 38 -10.65 -10.77 0.88
C MET A 38 -11.10 -11.73 -0.22
N ASN A 39 -11.77 -12.83 0.12
CA ASN A 39 -12.25 -13.80 -0.85
C ASN A 39 -13.29 -13.18 -1.80
N THR A 40 -14.20 -12.33 -1.30
CA THR A 40 -15.12 -11.57 -2.14
C THR A 40 -14.39 -10.66 -3.13
N LEU A 41 -13.42 -9.88 -2.65
CA LEU A 41 -12.68 -8.94 -3.50
C LEU A 41 -11.77 -9.66 -4.51
N ARG A 42 -11.21 -10.83 -4.15
CA ARG A 42 -10.36 -11.66 -5.02
C ARG A 42 -11.09 -12.14 -6.27
N LEU A 43 -12.41 -12.34 -6.22
CA LEU A 43 -13.21 -12.67 -7.41
C LEU A 43 -13.02 -11.65 -8.53
N PHE A 44 -12.77 -10.39 -8.16
CA PHE A 44 -12.49 -9.30 -9.10
C PHE A 44 -10.99 -9.15 -9.39
N TYR A 45 -10.16 -8.89 -8.38
CA TYR A 45 -8.78 -8.49 -8.63
C TYR A 45 -7.79 -9.64 -8.91
N ARG A 46 -8.19 -10.90 -8.66
CA ARG A 46 -7.46 -12.10 -9.13
C ARG A 46 -8.07 -12.72 -10.39
N ASN A 47 -9.02 -12.03 -11.02
CA ASN A 47 -9.42 -12.38 -12.39
C ASN A 47 -8.24 -12.12 -13.34
N ILE A 48 -7.95 -13.05 -14.24
CA ILE A 48 -6.77 -12.99 -15.12
C ILE A 48 -6.65 -11.67 -15.90
N PHE A 49 -7.76 -11.09 -16.37
CA PHE A 49 -7.72 -9.83 -17.11
C PHE A 49 -7.44 -8.64 -16.19
N ILE A 50 -8.13 -8.57 -15.05
CA ILE A 50 -7.96 -7.47 -14.08
C ILE A 50 -6.58 -7.54 -13.43
N GLU A 51 -6.13 -8.72 -13.02
CA GLU A 51 -4.81 -8.93 -12.45
C GLU A 51 -3.72 -8.52 -13.45
N SER A 52 -3.84 -8.91 -14.73
CA SER A 52 -2.89 -8.51 -15.78
C SER A 52 -2.83 -6.99 -15.97
N ILE A 53 -3.99 -6.31 -15.97
CA ILE A 53 -4.05 -4.84 -16.08
C ILE A 53 -3.41 -4.18 -14.85
N LEU A 54 -3.68 -4.70 -13.65
CA LEU A 54 -3.09 -4.18 -12.42
C LEU A 54 -1.57 -4.35 -12.40
N LEU A 55 -1.06 -5.52 -12.80
CA LEU A 55 0.37 -5.77 -12.89
C LEU A 55 1.05 -4.88 -13.92
N LEU A 56 0.44 -4.68 -15.10
CA LEU A 56 0.94 -3.74 -16.09
C LEU A 56 0.95 -2.30 -15.56
N ALA A 57 -0.10 -1.88 -14.86
CA ALA A 57 -0.16 -0.57 -14.23
C ALA A 57 0.97 -0.40 -13.21
N VAL A 58 1.22 -1.42 -12.37
CA VAL A 58 2.29 -1.39 -11.35
C VAL A 58 3.66 -1.33 -12.03
N PHE A 59 3.88 -2.11 -13.08
CA PHE A 59 5.08 -2.04 -13.90
C PHE A 59 5.29 -0.63 -14.44
N VAL A 60 4.28 -0.04 -15.09
CA VAL A 60 4.34 1.35 -15.58
C VAL A 60 4.67 2.31 -14.44
N GLN A 61 4.02 2.19 -13.28
CA GLN A 61 4.29 3.04 -12.11
C GLN A 61 5.74 2.98 -11.65
N ILE A 62 6.32 1.78 -11.53
CA ILE A 62 7.71 1.60 -11.09
C ILE A 62 8.66 2.31 -12.06
N PHE A 63 8.63 1.99 -13.36
CA PHE A 63 9.58 2.55 -14.32
C PHE A 63 9.39 4.05 -14.54
N SER A 64 8.14 4.49 -14.70
CA SER A 64 7.85 5.91 -14.89
C SER A 64 8.11 6.73 -13.62
N GLY A 65 7.80 6.19 -12.44
CA GLY A 65 8.04 6.80 -11.14
C GLY A 65 9.53 6.99 -10.86
N LEU A 66 10.37 5.97 -11.09
CA LEU A 66 11.82 6.07 -10.94
C LEU A 66 12.43 7.11 -11.88
N LYS A 67 11.96 7.18 -13.13
CA LYS A 67 12.39 8.20 -14.08
C LYS A 67 11.97 9.61 -13.64
N LEU A 68 10.73 9.77 -13.17
CA LEU A 68 10.23 11.05 -12.65
C LEU A 68 10.96 11.48 -11.37
N PHE A 69 11.29 10.54 -10.47
CA PHE A 69 12.12 10.80 -9.30
C PHE A 69 13.49 11.37 -9.70
N LYS A 70 14.19 10.70 -10.64
CA LYS A 70 15.52 11.15 -11.09
C LYS A 70 15.50 12.58 -11.66
N ILE A 71 14.45 12.93 -12.40
CA ILE A 71 14.28 14.26 -13.01
C ILE A 71 13.94 15.31 -11.94
N ASN A 72 12.93 15.04 -11.11
CA ASN A 72 12.33 16.08 -10.28
C ASN A 72 13.04 16.26 -8.92
N ARG A 73 13.83 15.29 -8.43
CA ARG A 73 14.43 15.32 -7.09
C ARG A 73 15.33 16.54 -6.82
N LYS A 74 15.92 17.11 -7.87
CA LYS A 74 16.80 18.29 -7.77
C LYS A 74 16.05 19.62 -7.88
N ILE A 75 14.79 19.59 -8.32
CA ILE A 75 14.00 20.77 -8.67
C ILE A 75 12.91 21.04 -7.64
N ALA A 76 12.48 20.03 -6.88
CA ALA A 76 11.47 20.19 -5.84
C ALA A 76 11.92 21.13 -4.71
N THR A 77 11.16 22.19 -4.51
CA THR A 77 11.45 23.21 -3.50
C THR A 77 10.49 23.14 -2.33
N SER A 78 9.21 22.90 -2.59
CA SER A 78 8.18 22.85 -1.54
C SER A 78 8.13 21.51 -0.80
N SER A 79 7.56 21.53 0.41
CA SER A 79 7.39 20.32 1.23
C SER A 79 6.55 19.25 0.53
N PHE A 80 5.43 19.61 -0.09
CA PHE A 80 4.58 18.65 -0.80
C PHE A 80 5.24 18.08 -2.05
N GLU A 81 6.04 18.87 -2.79
CA GLU A 81 6.82 18.32 -3.90
C GLU A 81 7.85 17.30 -3.43
N LYS A 82 8.55 17.58 -2.32
CA LYS A 82 9.49 16.63 -1.71
C LYS A 82 8.76 15.37 -1.25
N ILE A 83 7.62 15.52 -0.56
CA ILE A 83 6.77 14.39 -0.15
C ILE A 83 6.41 13.54 -1.38
N GLN A 84 5.92 14.15 -2.47
CA GLN A 84 5.54 13.42 -3.68
C GLN A 84 6.68 12.56 -4.22
N ILE A 85 7.88 13.15 -4.31
CA ILE A 85 9.05 12.52 -4.92
C ILE A 85 9.56 11.36 -4.06
N TRP A 86 9.73 11.58 -2.75
CA TRP A 86 10.26 10.56 -1.86
C TRP A 86 9.27 9.44 -1.57
N SER A 87 7.99 9.77 -1.37
CA SER A 87 6.93 8.76 -1.26
C SER A 87 6.80 7.94 -2.54
N GLY A 88 6.90 8.57 -3.71
CA GLY A 88 6.86 7.87 -5.00
C GLY A 88 8.04 6.90 -5.18
N LEU A 89 9.25 7.28 -4.74
CA LEU A 89 10.40 6.38 -4.72
C LEU A 89 10.15 5.19 -3.79
N TYR A 90 9.67 5.46 -2.57
CA TYR A 90 9.39 4.40 -1.61
C TYR A 90 8.34 3.43 -2.15
N LEU A 91 7.24 3.92 -2.73
CA LEU A 91 6.20 3.09 -3.33
C LEU A 91 6.73 2.20 -4.47
N ALA A 92 7.64 2.72 -5.30
CA ALA A 92 8.25 1.92 -6.36
C ALA A 92 9.06 0.73 -5.78
N ILE A 93 9.86 0.98 -4.74
CA ILE A 93 10.62 -0.07 -4.03
C ILE A 93 9.66 -1.04 -3.31
N PHE A 94 8.64 -0.49 -2.65
CA PHE A 94 7.61 -1.28 -1.96
C PHE A 94 6.93 -2.24 -2.93
N PHE A 95 6.49 -1.78 -4.10
CA PHE A 95 5.85 -2.65 -5.09
C PHE A 95 6.77 -3.78 -5.54
N ILE A 96 8.04 -3.52 -5.80
CA ILE A 96 9.00 -4.57 -6.18
C ILE A 96 9.06 -5.66 -5.11
N ILE A 97 9.31 -5.27 -3.85
CA ILE A 97 9.46 -6.22 -2.75
C ILE A 97 8.13 -6.92 -2.44
N HIS A 98 7.05 -6.16 -2.34
CA HIS A 98 5.74 -6.66 -1.94
C HIS A 98 5.18 -7.65 -2.97
N LEU A 99 5.18 -7.30 -4.26
CA LEU A 99 4.67 -8.21 -5.29
C LEU A 99 5.56 -9.45 -5.42
N SER A 100 6.88 -9.30 -5.30
CA SER A 100 7.79 -10.45 -5.29
C SER A 100 7.46 -11.41 -4.16
N ALA A 101 7.24 -10.90 -2.94
CA ALA A 101 6.82 -11.72 -1.80
C ALA A 101 5.48 -12.43 -2.06
N ILE A 102 4.48 -11.73 -2.61
CA ILE A 102 3.18 -12.35 -2.93
C ILE A 102 3.32 -13.44 -4.00
N PHE A 103 4.12 -13.22 -5.05
CA PHE A 103 4.33 -14.22 -6.08
C PHE A 103 5.16 -15.42 -5.61
N ILE A 104 6.19 -15.21 -4.80
CA ILE A 104 6.96 -16.29 -4.17
C ILE A 104 6.02 -17.14 -3.31
N GLY A 105 5.20 -16.51 -2.46
CA GLY A 105 4.21 -17.19 -1.64
C GLY A 105 3.27 -18.05 -2.47
N ARG A 106 2.70 -17.48 -3.54
CA ARG A 106 1.70 -18.16 -4.37
C ARG A 106 2.28 -19.23 -5.30
N LEU A 107 3.35 -18.90 -6.03
CA LEU A 107 3.85 -19.69 -7.16
C LEU A 107 4.97 -20.67 -6.77
N ILE A 108 5.70 -20.37 -5.69
CA ILE A 108 6.85 -21.18 -5.26
C ILE A 108 6.50 -21.95 -3.99
N LEU A 109 5.99 -21.26 -2.98
CA LEU A 109 5.66 -21.88 -1.69
C LEU A 109 4.27 -22.52 -1.68
N ASN A 110 3.46 -22.31 -2.73
CA ASN A 110 2.07 -22.79 -2.84
C ASN A 110 1.20 -22.42 -1.62
N LEU A 111 1.48 -21.28 -1.00
CA LEU A 111 0.71 -20.75 0.12
C LEU A 111 -0.42 -19.85 -0.38
N ASP A 112 -1.56 -19.88 0.32
CA ASP A 112 -2.55 -18.84 0.15
C ASP A 112 -2.02 -17.54 0.77
N THR A 113 -1.83 -16.51 -0.05
CA THR A 113 -1.38 -15.18 0.36
C THR A 113 -2.49 -14.37 1.04
N ASN A 114 -3.03 -14.94 2.11
CA ASN A 114 -4.15 -14.42 2.90
C ASN A 114 -3.68 -13.58 4.10
N PHE A 115 -4.58 -13.39 5.08
CA PHE A 115 -4.28 -12.68 6.32
C PHE A 115 -3.00 -13.20 6.99
N TYR A 116 -2.90 -14.50 7.23
CA TYR A 116 -1.78 -15.12 7.95
C TYR A 116 -0.45 -14.95 7.21
N TYR A 117 -0.47 -15.02 5.87
CA TYR A 117 0.70 -14.72 5.05
C TYR A 117 1.21 -13.29 5.27
N GLY A 118 0.29 -12.32 5.29
CA GLY A 118 0.63 -10.91 5.46
C GLY A 118 1.09 -10.56 6.88
N VAL A 119 0.54 -11.22 7.90
CA VAL A 119 0.81 -10.88 9.30
C VAL A 119 1.89 -11.73 9.97
N ALA A 120 2.37 -12.82 9.34
CA ALA A 120 3.38 -13.71 9.90
C ALA A 120 4.65 -12.97 10.35
N GLY A 121 5.23 -12.18 9.44
CA GLY A 121 6.40 -11.36 9.75
C GLY A 121 6.09 -10.20 10.70
N LEU A 122 4.89 -9.61 10.61
CA LEU A 122 4.46 -8.50 11.47
C LEU A 122 4.31 -8.92 12.94
N ASN A 123 3.91 -10.16 13.20
CA ASN A 123 3.62 -10.69 14.54
C ASN A 123 4.73 -11.60 15.10
N THR A 124 5.88 -11.70 14.44
CA THR A 124 6.98 -12.57 14.88
C THR A 124 8.28 -11.78 15.06
N PHE A 125 8.85 -11.81 16.26
CA PHE A 125 10.20 -11.27 16.49
C PHE A 125 11.27 -12.23 15.94
N PRO A 126 12.35 -11.75 15.31
CA PRO A 126 12.72 -10.34 15.08
C PRO A 126 12.18 -9.73 13.78
N TYR A 127 11.42 -10.49 12.97
CA TYR A 127 10.93 -10.06 11.66
C TYR A 127 10.06 -8.80 11.73
N ASN A 128 9.30 -8.62 12.81
CA ASN A 128 8.47 -7.44 13.03
C ASN A 128 9.26 -6.12 12.98
N LEU A 129 10.55 -6.11 13.35
CA LEU A 129 11.43 -4.94 13.25
C LEU A 129 11.58 -4.44 11.80
N PHE A 130 11.45 -5.33 10.82
CA PHE A 130 11.40 -4.98 9.40
C PHE A 130 9.97 -4.66 8.94
N PHE A 131 9.01 -5.54 9.24
CA PHE A 131 7.66 -5.44 8.68
C PHE A 131 6.83 -4.27 9.22
N ILE A 132 7.03 -3.87 10.48
CA ILE A 132 6.35 -2.70 11.06
C ILE A 132 6.71 -1.42 10.28
N PRO A 133 7.98 -0.99 10.19
CA PRO A 133 8.31 0.21 9.43
C PRO A 133 8.05 0.05 7.93
N TYR A 134 8.24 -1.16 7.38
CA TYR A 134 7.97 -1.43 5.97
C TYR A 134 6.49 -1.21 5.59
N TYR A 135 5.55 -1.78 6.34
CA TYR A 135 4.12 -1.59 6.04
C TYR A 135 3.62 -0.19 6.42
N ALA A 136 4.12 0.39 7.51
CA ALA A 136 3.74 1.75 7.90
C ALA A 136 4.16 2.77 6.84
N LEU A 137 5.41 2.72 6.40
CA LEU A 137 5.91 3.63 5.36
C LEU A 137 5.20 3.43 4.03
N ALA A 138 4.69 2.23 3.72
CA ALA A 138 3.90 2.00 2.52
C ALA A 138 2.58 2.77 2.53
N ILE A 139 1.82 2.66 3.63
CA ILE A 139 0.55 3.36 3.80
C ILE A 139 0.79 4.88 3.83
N LEU A 140 1.75 5.33 4.64
CA LEU A 140 2.09 6.75 4.76
C LEU A 140 2.58 7.34 3.42
N SER A 141 3.39 6.60 2.67
CA SER A 141 3.85 7.02 1.35
C SER A 141 2.70 7.09 0.36
N PHE A 142 1.76 6.15 0.38
CA PHE A 142 0.57 6.19 -0.48
C PHE A 142 -0.25 7.46 -0.22
N PHE A 143 -0.64 7.71 1.03
CA PHE A 143 -1.41 8.91 1.37
C PHE A 143 -0.62 10.20 1.17
N GLY A 144 0.70 10.18 1.41
CA GLY A 144 1.59 11.31 1.13
C GLY A 144 1.67 11.64 -0.35
N HIS A 145 1.77 10.62 -1.20
CA HIS A 145 1.80 10.80 -2.63
C HIS A 145 0.48 11.41 -3.15
N ILE A 146 -0.66 10.88 -2.68
CA ILE A 146 -1.99 11.39 -3.02
C ILE A 146 -2.20 12.81 -2.49
N ALA A 147 -1.84 13.09 -1.23
CA ALA A 147 -1.95 14.41 -0.63
C ALA A 147 -1.16 15.47 -1.43
N ALA A 148 0.04 15.12 -1.91
CA ALA A 148 0.85 16.01 -2.71
C ALA A 148 0.27 16.23 -4.12
N ILE A 149 -0.26 15.18 -4.77
CA ILE A 149 -0.97 15.32 -6.04
C ILE A 149 -2.20 16.22 -5.87
N HIS A 150 -2.97 15.99 -4.80
CA HIS A 150 -4.13 16.80 -4.44
C HIS A 150 -3.72 18.25 -4.23
N ASN A 151 -2.66 18.51 -3.47
CA ASN A 151 -2.16 19.85 -3.20
C ASN A 151 -1.81 20.60 -4.49
N LYS A 152 -1.23 19.86 -5.46
CA LYS A 152 -0.77 20.41 -6.72
C LYS A 152 -1.87 20.67 -7.73
N LYS A 153 -2.95 19.88 -7.71
CA LYS A 153 -4.00 19.88 -8.75
C LYS A 153 -5.32 20.48 -8.29
N MET A 154 -5.60 20.48 -7.01
CA MET A 154 -6.87 20.96 -6.48
C MET A 154 -6.85 22.48 -6.37
N GLU A 155 -7.81 23.14 -7.02
CA GLU A 155 -7.92 24.60 -7.04
C GLU A 155 -9.04 25.12 -6.12
N GLN A 156 -10.06 24.30 -5.83
CA GLN A 156 -11.24 24.74 -5.09
C GLN A 156 -11.13 24.48 -3.59
N SER A 157 -11.72 25.39 -2.81
CA SER A 157 -11.96 25.14 -1.39
C SER A 157 -13.27 24.37 -1.22
N ILE A 158 -13.22 23.27 -0.49
CA ILE A 158 -14.39 22.43 -0.16
C ILE A 158 -14.75 22.71 1.29
N PHE A 159 -16.01 23.09 1.56
CA PHE A 159 -16.48 23.48 2.89
C PHE A 159 -15.59 24.56 3.57
N GLY A 160 -15.05 25.51 2.78
CA GLY A 160 -14.16 26.57 3.29
C GLY A 160 -12.73 26.11 3.64
N ILE A 161 -12.39 24.84 3.41
CA ILE A 161 -11.06 24.30 3.66
C ILE A 161 -10.22 24.47 2.39
N SER A 162 -9.06 25.14 2.48
CA SER A 162 -8.17 25.33 1.33
C SER A 162 -7.53 24.01 0.83
N PRO A 163 -7.14 23.89 -0.45
CA PRO A 163 -6.45 22.71 -0.98
C PRO A 163 -5.26 22.24 -0.15
N HIS A 164 -4.49 23.18 0.42
CA HIS A 164 -3.39 22.87 1.33
C HIS A 164 -3.86 22.17 2.62
N LYS A 165 -4.91 22.69 3.26
CA LYS A 165 -5.48 22.07 4.47
C LYS A 165 -6.14 20.72 4.15
N GLN A 166 -6.78 20.59 2.98
CA GLN A 166 -7.31 19.30 2.51
C GLN A 166 -6.19 18.26 2.35
N SER A 167 -5.05 18.63 1.77
CA SER A 167 -3.89 17.74 1.65
C SER A 167 -3.32 17.31 3.00
N ILE A 168 -3.28 18.22 3.99
CA ILE A 168 -2.90 17.85 5.36
C ILE A 168 -3.91 16.85 5.94
N ALA A 169 -5.21 17.04 5.73
CA ALA A 169 -6.22 16.10 6.19
C ALA A 169 -6.04 14.70 5.56
N ILE A 170 -5.68 14.62 4.27
CA ILE A 170 -5.35 13.34 3.61
C ILE A 170 -4.15 12.66 4.27
N LEU A 171 -3.10 13.41 4.60
CA LEU A 171 -1.93 12.89 5.33
C LEU A 171 -2.32 12.37 6.70
N THR A 172 -3.06 13.17 7.47
CA THR A 172 -3.52 12.80 8.82
C THR A 172 -4.40 11.55 8.78
N PHE A 173 -5.29 11.45 7.80
CA PHE A 173 -6.10 10.25 7.60
C PHE A 173 -5.22 9.01 7.35
N GLY A 174 -4.17 9.12 6.54
CA GLY A 174 -3.22 8.01 6.34
C GLY A 174 -2.52 7.56 7.61
N ILE A 175 -2.17 8.49 8.50
CA ILE A 175 -1.56 8.17 9.81
C ILE A 175 -2.56 7.41 10.69
N ILE A 176 -3.78 7.92 10.83
CA ILE A 176 -4.84 7.28 11.61
C ILE A 176 -5.13 5.88 11.05
N LEU A 177 -5.26 5.75 9.73
CA LEU A 177 -5.54 4.48 9.07
C LEU A 177 -4.42 3.46 9.29
N THR A 178 -3.16 3.90 9.31
CA THR A 178 -2.01 3.02 9.61
C THR A 178 -2.14 2.40 11.00
N VAL A 179 -2.47 3.22 12.01
CA VAL A 179 -2.67 2.73 13.39
C VAL A 179 -3.85 1.76 13.47
N ILE A 180 -4.97 2.10 12.83
CA ILE A 180 -6.17 1.26 12.77
C ILE A 180 -5.87 -0.10 12.15
N ILE A 181 -5.18 -0.13 11.00
CA ILE A 181 -4.81 -1.37 10.31
C ILE A 181 -3.87 -2.20 11.20
N PHE A 182 -2.84 -1.59 11.80
CA PHE A 182 -1.91 -2.34 12.66
C PHE A 182 -2.59 -2.91 13.89
N CYS A 183 -3.54 -2.18 14.47
CA CYS A 183 -4.38 -2.68 15.55
C CYS A 183 -5.09 -3.98 15.12
N GLY A 184 -5.77 -4.00 13.97
CA GLY A 184 -6.42 -5.21 13.47
C GLY A 184 -5.45 -6.35 13.09
N LEU A 185 -4.38 -6.05 12.36
CA LEU A 185 -3.40 -7.04 11.90
C LEU A 185 -2.57 -7.67 13.03
N THR A 186 -2.57 -7.08 14.22
CA THR A 186 -1.84 -7.58 15.40
C THR A 186 -2.77 -8.07 16.51
N ASN A 187 -4.07 -8.22 16.23
CA ASN A 187 -5.07 -8.56 17.23
C ASN A 187 -4.99 -7.63 18.46
N TYR A 188 -5.07 -6.33 18.21
CA TYR A 188 -4.95 -5.27 19.21
C TYR A 188 -3.62 -5.33 19.97
N PHE A 189 -2.52 -5.58 19.24
CA PHE A 189 -1.15 -5.74 19.76
C PHE A 189 -0.93 -6.94 20.71
N ASN A 190 -1.90 -7.84 20.82
CA ASN A 190 -1.74 -9.09 21.57
C ASN A 190 -0.96 -10.17 20.79
N GLY A 191 -0.74 -9.93 19.49
CA GLY A 191 -0.13 -10.89 18.59
C GLY A 191 -1.15 -11.82 17.94
N VAL A 192 -0.76 -12.41 16.81
CA VAL A 192 -1.55 -13.39 16.06
C VAL A 192 -0.83 -14.73 16.08
N THR A 193 -1.55 -15.80 16.45
CA THR A 193 -1.03 -17.16 16.30
C THR A 193 -0.94 -17.53 14.83
N ILE A 194 0.29 -17.77 14.36
CA ILE A 194 0.56 -18.09 12.96
C ILE A 194 0.36 -19.60 12.71
N PRO A 195 -0.50 -20.00 11.75
CA PRO A 195 -0.69 -21.42 11.41
C PRO A 195 0.61 -22.05 10.89
N LYS A 196 0.78 -23.35 11.13
CA LYS A 196 2.01 -24.10 10.84
C LYS A 196 2.48 -23.99 9.39
N GLU A 197 1.56 -23.94 8.43
CA GLU A 197 1.88 -23.80 7.00
C GLU A 197 2.62 -22.49 6.66
N TYR A 198 2.47 -21.44 7.48
CA TYR A 198 3.14 -20.15 7.29
C TYR A 198 4.47 -20.03 8.04
N ASN A 199 4.88 -21.07 8.79
CA ASN A 199 6.14 -21.04 9.57
C ASN A 199 7.39 -20.88 8.70
N VAL A 200 7.35 -21.34 7.44
CA VAL A 200 8.42 -21.16 6.46
C VAL A 200 8.78 -19.68 6.24
N LEU A 201 7.84 -18.76 6.47
CA LEU A 201 8.05 -17.31 6.34
C LEU A 201 8.84 -16.72 7.51
N ILE A 202 8.90 -17.42 8.63
CA ILE A 202 9.45 -16.95 9.90
C ILE A 202 10.49 -17.91 10.50
N GLY A 203 11.02 -18.82 9.67
CA GLY A 203 12.12 -19.71 10.05
C GLY A 203 11.77 -20.73 11.15
N LYS A 204 10.52 -21.21 11.19
CA LYS A 204 10.04 -22.23 12.13
C LYS A 204 9.64 -23.54 11.44
#